data_AF-A0A951UIE3-F1
#
_entry.id   AF-A0A951UIE3-F1
#
_cell.length_a   1.000
_cell.length_b   1.000
_cell.length_c   1.000
_cell.angle_alpha   90.00
_cell.angle_beta   90.00
_cell.angle_gamma   90.00
#
_symmetry.space_group_name_H-M   'P 1'
#
loop_
_entity.id
_entity.type
_entity.pdbx_description
1 polymer ?
#
loop_
_entity_poly.entity_id
_entity_poly.type
_entity_poly.pdbx_seq_one_letter_code
_entity_poly.pdbx_strand_id
1 'polypeptide(L)'
;MTNYFLAEDFRVYVSTEGGVVNWAAPGYTERILPTVNKYMNRDGGYIACYSRNQKGSIYSVGSGIYVMGQIRLQGRYIGRIFHPKGYEDKDISAAIEFKTLCNQTFPAARNGGWAGGDTGGWFGIE
;
A
#
# COMPACT_ATOMS: atom_id res chain seq x y z
N MET A 1 -3.52 -6.96 24.02
CA MET A 1 -4.15 -7.26 22.72
C MET A 1 -3.17 -6.86 21.64
N THR A 2 -2.63 -7.81 20.89
CA THR A 2 -1.68 -7.51 19.80
C THR A 2 -2.47 -6.84 18.67
N ASN A 3 -2.06 -5.65 18.24
CA ASN A 3 -2.68 -4.98 17.11
C ASN A 3 -2.38 -5.80 15.83
N TYR A 4 -3.42 -6.25 15.14
CA TYR A 4 -3.34 -6.99 13.86
C TYR A 4 -3.29 -6.05 12.63
N PHE A 5 -3.02 -4.76 12.84
CA PHE A 5 -2.97 -3.77 11.79
C PHE A 5 -1.85 -2.75 12.09
N LEU A 6 -1.32 -2.14 11.03
CA LEU A 6 -0.32 -1.11 11.08
C LEU A 6 -0.84 0.18 11.71
N ALA A 7 0.09 0.87 12.35
CA ALA A 7 -0.10 2.25 12.75
C ALA A 7 -0.37 3.15 11.53
N GLU A 8 -1.19 4.18 11.71
CA GLU A 8 -1.54 5.13 10.64
C GLU A 8 -0.32 5.90 10.13
N ASP A 9 0.70 6.07 10.99
CA ASP A 9 1.99 6.69 10.74
C ASP A 9 3.11 5.67 10.46
N PHE A 10 2.77 4.51 9.88
CA PHE A 10 3.72 3.42 9.64
C PHE A 10 5.01 3.90 8.95
N ARG A 11 6.15 3.69 9.62
CA ARG A 11 7.46 4.10 9.12
C ARG A 11 7.97 3.09 8.10
N VAL A 12 8.41 3.63 6.97
CA VAL A 12 9.15 2.88 5.96
C VAL A 12 10.47 3.60 5.69
N TYR A 13 11.45 2.84 5.25
CA TYR A 13 12.77 3.33 4.92
C TYR A 13 12.99 3.05 3.44
N VAL A 14 13.38 4.07 2.69
CA VAL A 14 13.41 4.05 1.22
C VAL A 14 14.83 4.34 0.74
N SER A 15 15.37 3.48 -0.14
CA SER A 15 16.67 3.71 -0.78
C SER A 15 16.52 4.55 -2.05
N THR A 16 17.62 5.19 -2.46
CA THR A 16 17.70 5.89 -3.76
C THR A 16 17.50 4.97 -4.97
N GLU A 17 17.74 3.67 -4.79
CA GLU A 17 17.61 2.62 -5.81
C GLU A 17 16.20 2.01 -5.87
N GLY A 18 15.27 2.47 -5.01
CA GLY A 18 13.87 2.01 -5.01
C GLY A 18 13.57 0.83 -4.08
N GLY A 19 14.52 0.42 -3.24
CA GLY A 19 14.29 -0.54 -2.18
C GLY A 19 13.48 0.06 -1.03
N VAL A 20 12.55 -0.71 -0.46
CA VAL A 20 11.76 -0.31 0.72
C VAL A 20 11.77 -1.39 1.79
N VAL A 21 12.00 -0.97 3.03
CA VAL A 21 11.97 -1.83 4.22
C VAL A 21 11.23 -1.15 5.37
N ASN A 22 10.86 -1.92 6.40
CA ASN A 22 10.16 -1.46 7.60
C ASN A 22 11.07 -1.27 8.83
N TRP A 23 12.39 -1.24 8.64
CA TRP A 23 13.40 -1.06 9.69
C TRP A 23 14.49 -0.06 9.26
N ALA A 24 15.09 0.63 10.21
CA ALA A 24 16.11 1.64 9.92
C ALA A 24 17.37 1.00 9.31
N ALA A 25 17.61 1.24 8.02
CA ALA A 25 18.72 0.67 7.27
C ALA A 25 19.75 1.74 6.86
N PRO A 26 21.07 1.45 6.93
CA PRO A 26 22.10 2.36 6.44
C PRO A 26 21.87 2.75 4.97
N GLY A 27 21.91 4.05 4.68
CA GLY A 27 21.69 4.59 3.32
C GLY A 27 20.22 4.72 2.90
N TYR A 28 19.27 4.37 3.77
CA TYR A 28 17.84 4.56 3.51
C TYR A 28 17.34 5.83 4.19
N THR A 29 16.34 6.47 3.58
CA THR A 29 15.69 7.64 4.16
C THR A 29 14.34 7.25 4.76
N GLU A 30 14.10 7.67 6.00
CA GLU A 30 12.81 7.48 6.66
C GLU A 30 11.70 8.27 5.95
N ARG A 31 10.53 7.62 5.84
CA ARG A 31 9.28 8.19 5.35
C ARG A 31 8.13 7.63 6.17
N ILE A 32 7.06 8.40 6.29
CA ILE A 32 5.78 7.91 6.80
C ILE A 32 4.98 7.40 5.60
N LEU A 33 4.52 6.16 5.65
CA LEU A 33 3.58 5.58 4.69
C LEU A 33 2.16 5.79 5.21
N PRO A 34 1.37 6.71 4.62
CA PRO A 34 -0.01 6.94 5.04
C PRO A 34 -0.80 5.64 5.00
N THR A 35 -1.31 5.24 6.16
CA THR A 35 -1.97 3.95 6.35
C THR A 35 -3.39 4.18 6.85
N VAL A 36 -4.38 3.75 6.07
CA VAL A 36 -5.80 3.93 6.42
C VAL A 36 -6.42 2.59 6.74
N ASN A 37 -6.77 2.37 8.01
CA ASN A 37 -7.37 1.12 8.46
C ASN A 37 -8.91 1.17 8.33
N LYS A 38 -9.45 0.80 7.16
CA LYS A 38 -10.92 0.74 6.95
C LYS A 38 -11.57 -0.54 7.46
N TYR A 39 -10.78 -1.55 7.76
CA TYR A 39 -11.23 -2.83 8.27
C TYR A 39 -10.39 -3.23 9.48
N MET A 40 -11.02 -3.65 10.59
CA MET A 40 -10.33 -3.89 11.88
C MET A 40 -10.31 -5.36 12.32
N ASN A 41 -10.99 -6.26 11.61
CA ASN A 41 -11.00 -7.69 11.98
C ASN A 41 -9.77 -8.42 11.40
N ARG A 42 -9.55 -9.66 11.86
CA ARG A 42 -8.35 -10.45 11.56
C ARG A 42 -8.20 -10.79 10.07
N ASP A 43 -9.28 -11.01 9.36
CA ASP A 43 -9.32 -11.34 7.93
C ASP A 43 -9.15 -10.09 7.06
N GLY A 44 -8.07 -9.35 7.28
CA GLY A 44 -7.78 -8.17 6.50
C GLY A 44 -6.31 -7.99 6.23
N GLY A 45 -6.03 -7.21 5.19
CA GLY A 45 -4.70 -6.91 4.72
C GLY A 45 -4.72 -5.64 3.88
N TYR A 46 -3.60 -5.35 3.24
CA TYR A 46 -3.35 -4.03 2.68
C TYR A 46 -3.29 -4.05 1.16
N ILE A 47 -4.03 -3.15 0.54
CA ILE A 47 -3.74 -2.69 -0.81
C ILE A 47 -2.82 -1.47 -0.75
N ALA A 48 -1.88 -1.36 -1.68
CA ALA A 48 -1.15 -0.12 -1.92
C ALA A 48 -1.90 0.71 -2.97
N CYS A 49 -1.90 2.02 -2.80
CA CYS A 49 -2.40 2.97 -3.77
C CYS A 49 -1.25 3.59 -4.55
N TYR A 50 -1.29 3.43 -5.87
CA TYR A 50 -0.28 3.88 -6.81
C TYR A 50 -0.78 5.06 -7.64
N SER A 51 0.13 5.87 -8.15
CA SER A 51 -0.16 6.88 -9.17
C SER A 51 1.12 7.24 -9.97
N ARG A 52 0.93 7.90 -11.12
CA ARG A 52 2.01 8.48 -11.93
C ARG A 52 2.50 9.84 -11.42
N ASN A 53 1.84 10.39 -10.40
CA ASN A 53 2.19 11.67 -9.81
C ASN A 53 3.34 11.52 -8.80
N GLN A 54 4.53 11.98 -9.14
CA GLN A 54 5.67 11.98 -8.22
C GLN A 54 5.45 12.90 -7.02
N LYS A 55 4.73 14.03 -7.20
CA LYS A 55 4.56 15.04 -6.16
C LYS A 55 3.61 14.55 -5.08
N GLY A 56 4.12 14.45 -3.85
CA GLY A 56 3.35 13.95 -2.70
C GLY A 56 3.34 12.43 -2.57
N SER A 57 4.16 11.74 -3.36
CA SER A 57 4.40 10.30 -3.20
C SER A 57 5.38 9.99 -2.07
N ILE A 58 5.36 8.75 -1.59
CA ILE A 58 6.23 8.26 -0.52
C ILE A 58 7.51 7.66 -1.09
N TYR A 59 7.37 6.80 -2.11
CA TYR A 59 8.49 6.17 -2.81
C TYR A 59 8.09 5.71 -4.22
N SER A 60 9.10 5.47 -5.05
CA SER A 60 8.95 4.90 -6.39
C SER A 60 9.09 3.38 -6.33
N VAL A 61 8.29 2.67 -7.13
CA VAL A 61 8.47 1.22 -7.42
C VAL A 61 9.06 1.00 -8.82
N GLY A 62 9.64 2.05 -9.40
CA GLY A 62 10.21 2.04 -10.74
C GLY A 62 9.21 2.40 -11.83
N SER A 63 9.73 2.55 -13.05
CA SER A 63 8.94 2.80 -14.26
C SER A 63 7.99 4.00 -14.19
N GLY A 64 8.28 5.01 -13.34
CA GLY A 64 7.41 6.17 -13.11
C GLY A 64 6.12 5.85 -12.35
N ILE A 65 6.13 4.82 -11.51
CA ILE A 65 5.02 4.45 -10.62
C ILE A 65 5.44 4.75 -9.19
N TYR A 66 4.56 5.41 -8.45
CA TYR A 66 4.82 5.86 -7.10
C TYR A 66 3.73 5.42 -6.13
N VAL A 67 4.12 5.10 -4.90
CA VAL A 67 3.21 4.73 -3.81
C VAL A 67 2.75 5.98 -3.07
N MET A 68 1.43 6.10 -2.90
CA MET A 68 0.78 7.23 -2.22
C MET A 68 0.43 6.91 -0.78
N GLY A 69 0.23 5.62 -0.48
CA GLY A 69 -0.27 5.14 0.81
C GLY A 69 -0.82 3.73 0.67
N GLN A 70 -1.39 3.23 1.75
CA GLN A 70 -2.02 1.91 1.80
C GLN A 70 -3.32 1.93 2.59
N ILE A 71 -4.21 1.00 2.26
CA ILE A 71 -5.54 0.91 2.86
C ILE A 71 -5.81 -0.52 3.28
N ARG A 72 -6.19 -0.71 4.55
CA ARG A 72 -6.59 -2.01 5.08
C ARG A 72 -8.03 -2.34 4.69
N LEU A 73 -8.23 -3.50 4.09
CA LEU A 73 -9.54 -4.01 3.66
C LEU A 73 -9.75 -5.45 4.14
N GLN A 74 -10.99 -5.94 4.06
CA GLN A 74 -11.30 -7.35 4.26
C GLN A 74 -10.76 -8.18 3.08
N GLY A 75 -10.16 -9.33 3.37
CA GLY A 75 -9.60 -10.22 2.35
C GLY A 75 -8.56 -11.18 2.93
N ARG A 76 -7.69 -11.68 2.07
CA ARG A 76 -6.58 -12.57 2.47
C ARG A 76 -5.37 -12.40 1.56
N TYR A 77 -4.18 -12.70 2.09
CA TYR A 77 -3.00 -12.87 1.26
C TYR A 77 -3.02 -14.24 0.57
N ILE A 78 -2.62 -14.26 -0.70
CA ILE A 78 -2.29 -15.48 -1.45
C ILE A 78 -0.83 -15.31 -1.87
N GLY A 79 0.08 -16.00 -1.17
CA GLY A 79 1.50 -15.69 -1.23
C GLY A 79 1.76 -14.27 -0.70
N ARG A 80 2.41 -13.42 -1.51
CA ARG A 80 2.78 -12.05 -1.12
C ARG A 80 1.72 -11.00 -1.49
N ILE A 81 0.69 -11.40 -2.24
CA ILE A 81 -0.30 -10.51 -2.83
C ILE A 81 -1.56 -10.53 -1.98
N PHE A 82 -2.01 -9.36 -1.53
CA PHE A 82 -3.29 -9.22 -0.87
C PHE A 82 -4.43 -9.23 -1.87
N HIS A 83 -5.42 -10.08 -1.62
CA HIS A 83 -6.64 -10.14 -2.38
C HIS A 83 -7.81 -9.66 -1.53
N PRO A 84 -8.38 -8.49 -1.86
CA PRO A 84 -9.64 -8.05 -1.27
C PRO A 84 -10.73 -9.11 -1.48
N LYS A 85 -11.63 -9.26 -0.51
CA LYS A 85 -12.73 -10.23 -0.57
C LYS A 85 -13.53 -10.08 -1.88
N GLY A 86 -13.63 -11.16 -2.65
CA GLY A 86 -14.31 -11.18 -3.96
C GLY A 86 -13.42 -10.88 -5.17
N TYR A 87 -12.11 -10.68 -4.94
CA TYR A 87 -11.07 -10.37 -5.93
C TYR A 87 -9.86 -11.33 -5.87
N GLU A 88 -10.06 -12.53 -5.33
CA GLU A 88 -9.03 -13.56 -5.17
C GLU A 88 -8.32 -13.92 -6.49
N ASP A 89 -9.02 -13.87 -7.62
CA ASP A 89 -8.46 -14.17 -8.94
C ASP A 89 -8.64 -13.01 -9.94
N LYS A 90 -8.77 -11.78 -9.43
CA LYS A 90 -9.06 -10.60 -10.24
C LYS A 90 -7.98 -9.54 -10.11
N ASP A 91 -7.73 -8.85 -11.22
CA ASP A 91 -6.88 -7.67 -11.23
C ASP A 91 -7.60 -6.48 -10.58
N ILE A 92 -7.14 -6.10 -9.38
CA ILE A 92 -7.68 -4.95 -8.65
C ILE A 92 -7.17 -3.60 -9.19
N SER A 93 -6.12 -3.60 -10.02
CA SER A 93 -5.57 -2.37 -10.59
C SER A 93 -6.49 -1.76 -11.64
N ALA A 94 -7.30 -2.59 -12.31
CA ALA A 94 -8.29 -2.15 -13.27
C ALA A 94 -9.63 -1.75 -12.62
N ALA A 95 -9.91 -2.26 -11.41
CA ALA A 95 -11.24 -2.19 -10.81
C ALA A 95 -11.62 -0.77 -10.32
N ILE A 96 -12.81 -0.31 -10.69
CA ILE A 96 -13.22 1.10 -10.55
C ILE A 96 -13.39 1.52 -9.08
N GLU A 97 -13.86 0.61 -8.23
CA GLU A 97 -14.06 0.82 -6.81
C GLU A 97 -12.74 1.06 -6.07
N PHE A 98 -11.67 0.32 -6.43
CA PHE A 98 -10.37 0.53 -5.80
C PHE A 98 -9.63 1.75 -6.37
N LYS A 99 -9.80 2.05 -7.66
CA LYS A 99 -9.36 3.34 -8.21
C LYS A 99 -10.05 4.47 -7.45
N THR A 100 -11.36 4.47 -7.37
CA THR A 100 -12.15 5.50 -6.67
C THR A 100 -11.70 5.64 -5.22
N LEU A 101 -11.52 4.51 -4.52
CA LEU A 101 -11.02 4.48 -3.15
C LEU A 101 -9.66 5.16 -3.00
N CYS A 102 -8.68 4.83 -3.85
CA CYS A 102 -7.35 5.47 -3.83
C CYS A 102 -7.43 6.97 -4.13
N ASN A 103 -8.21 7.36 -5.13
CA ASN A 103 -8.36 8.75 -5.57
C ASN A 103 -9.05 9.64 -4.50
N GLN A 104 -9.97 9.07 -3.72
CA GLN A 104 -10.64 9.75 -2.62
C GLN A 104 -9.79 9.82 -1.36
N THR A 105 -9.00 8.77 -1.09
CA THR A 105 -8.23 8.65 0.16
C THR A 105 -6.94 9.46 0.11
N PHE A 106 -6.22 9.45 -1.02
CA PHE A 106 -4.92 10.09 -1.14
C PHE A 106 -4.96 11.23 -2.16
N PRO A 107 -4.80 12.50 -1.74
CA PRO A 107 -4.81 13.64 -2.66
C PRO A 107 -3.78 13.54 -3.79
N ALA A 108 -2.61 12.96 -3.52
CA ALA A 108 -1.56 12.76 -4.53
C ALA A 108 -1.94 11.71 -5.60
N ALA A 109 -2.91 10.84 -5.31
CA ALA A 109 -3.44 9.86 -6.25
C ALA A 109 -4.58 10.40 -7.12
N ARG A 110 -5.10 11.61 -6.87
CA ARG A 110 -6.33 12.12 -7.50
C ARG A 110 -6.24 12.15 -9.03
N ASN A 111 -7.33 11.73 -9.68
CA ASN A 111 -7.54 11.60 -11.13
C ASN A 111 -6.60 10.63 -11.87
N GLY A 112 -5.88 9.77 -11.16
CA GLY A 112 -4.94 8.84 -11.79
C GLY A 112 -4.49 7.67 -10.91
N GLY A 113 -5.13 7.49 -9.75
CA GLY A 113 -4.77 6.47 -8.79
C GLY A 113 -5.36 5.10 -9.10
N TRP A 114 -4.63 4.04 -8.76
CA TRP A 114 -5.11 2.66 -8.79
C TRP A 114 -4.57 1.88 -7.60
N ALA A 115 -5.14 0.70 -7.34
CA ALA A 115 -4.71 -0.17 -6.25
C ALA A 115 -3.89 -1.36 -6.77
N GLY A 116 -3.07 -1.94 -5.90
CA GLY A 116 -2.48 -3.26 -6.13
C GLY A 116 -2.20 -3.98 -4.82
N GLY A 117 -2.27 -5.30 -4.87
CA GLY A 117 -2.14 -6.18 -3.70
C GLY A 117 -0.70 -6.55 -3.37
N ASP A 118 0.26 -6.29 -4.27
CA ASP A 118 1.67 -6.58 -4.02
C ASP A 118 2.24 -5.57 -3.02
N THR A 119 2.05 -5.87 -1.74
CA THR A 119 2.57 -5.13 -0.59
C THR A 119 3.67 -5.94 0.12
N GLY A 120 4.18 -6.98 -0.54
CA GLY A 120 5.22 -7.86 -0.03
C GLY A 120 4.83 -8.64 1.22
N GLY A 121 3.58 -9.11 1.33
CA GLY A 121 3.10 -9.78 2.54
C GLY A 121 3.23 -8.87 3.76
N TRP A 122 2.79 -7.62 3.61
CA TRP A 122 2.90 -6.61 4.66
C TRP A 122 4.36 -6.33 5.08
N PHE A 123 5.26 -6.12 4.11
CA PHE A 123 6.71 -5.98 4.38
C PHE A 123 7.32 -7.19 5.13
N GLY A 124 6.80 -8.40 4.87
CA GLY A 124 7.21 -9.64 5.54
C GLY A 124 6.66 -9.81 6.96
N ILE A 125 5.57 -9.12 7.30
CA ILE A 125 4.87 -9.23 8.60
C ILE A 125 3.79 -10.32 8.57
N GLU A 126 3.26 -10.68 7.39
CA GLU A 126 2.30 -11.78 7.17
C GLU A 126 2.94 -13.08 6.67
#